data_AF-A0A6M3XSG0-F1
#
_entry.id   AF-A0A6M3XSG0-F1
#
_cell.length_a   1.000
_cell.length_b   1.000
_cell.length_c   1.000
_cell.angle_alpha   90.00
_cell.angle_beta   90.00
_cell.angle_gamma   90.00
#
_symmetry.space_group_name_H-M   'P 1'
#
loop_
_entity.id
_entity.type
_entity.pdbx_description
1 polymer ?
#
loop_
_entity_poly.entity_id
_entity_poly.type
_entity_poly.pdbx_seq_one_letter_code
_entity_poly.pdbx_strand_id
1 'polypeptide(L)'
;MKGIKTRLEETIDEPQTGWAARFADRLKSWVAGVLGWGIELFFDVLGKAFAPKMKPIVDTLEATGKVPPELQPLLDEMKTPTGQIGAVLSQSAGSALVGGAIGKILDALLLPISYALNKATKNVMLTLDQYIAAWLRGKITDEYLKEAMYATGLIDSDHDILKDLAQVRLDPMSVITAWRRDSTKYEKLFQDLKDLGWTEDRIETLKFITQERLDPTSVITAWRRDRAKYEKLFQDLKDLGWTEDRIETLKFITQERLDPTSVITAWRRDRAKYEKLFQDLKDSGWTEDRIETLKFVTQYYPSPQDLITWQAREVFEPEMIARYGLDDEFEAIDKEPFYKAGMTDEQTLNYWRAHWEHASWTQVVEMLHRGQLTESEVWDWFRVIEIPPFWRQKLINVSWNVPTRVDVRRWWEMGTIDEARLREIYLALGYHDKDLDDYVIWTKIYVAFPDLIARFKNGWITEDDVRSELATLGMPSERIEEVMQTKVKPEKPAQVEEDRKATATEIMKGVKKELISWDEGIEMLGDLGYDAETAEFKLNVYLGVSEGSPETYSEFKQMTQLYRKAVGQEAKSLPPELIEANMALAQAKAEFDRVKGEGMKEEKLVPYQKAVDDAAYRYRQLLIKWKETKQ
;
A
#
# COMPACT_ATOMS: atom_id res chain seq x y z
N MET A 1 -25.97 -101.76 -21.75
CA MET A 1 -24.80 -102.14 -20.91
C MET A 1 -24.54 -100.98 -19.95
N LYS A 2 -24.89 -101.15 -18.67
CA LYS A 2 -24.65 -100.13 -17.63
C LYS A 2 -23.21 -100.28 -17.12
N GLY A 3 -22.49 -99.16 -17.03
CA GLY A 3 -21.05 -99.08 -16.78
C GLY A 3 -20.66 -99.34 -15.31
N ILE A 4 -19.42 -99.81 -15.15
CA ILE A 4 -18.79 -100.24 -13.89
C ILE A 4 -18.87 -99.18 -12.77
N LYS A 5 -19.01 -97.89 -13.11
CA LYS A 5 -19.15 -96.77 -12.16
C LYS A 5 -20.43 -96.87 -11.31
N THR A 6 -21.56 -97.28 -11.89
CA THR A 6 -22.83 -97.40 -11.17
C THR A 6 -22.87 -98.60 -10.21
N ARG A 7 -22.03 -99.64 -10.44
CA ARG A 7 -21.89 -100.78 -9.51
C ARG A 7 -20.99 -100.48 -8.32
N LEU A 8 -20.08 -99.51 -8.43
CA LEU A 8 -19.20 -99.09 -7.34
C LEU A 8 -19.92 -98.15 -6.36
N GLU A 9 -20.81 -97.29 -6.87
CA GLU A 9 -21.57 -96.33 -6.06
C GLU A 9 -22.71 -97.00 -5.23
N GLU A 10 -23.27 -98.13 -5.68
CA GLU A 10 -24.29 -98.90 -4.91
C GLU A 10 -23.72 -99.76 -3.77
N THR A 11 -22.40 -99.88 -3.63
CA THR A 11 -21.78 -100.78 -2.61
C THR A 11 -21.29 -100.03 -1.36
N ILE A 12 -21.45 -98.70 -1.29
CA ILE A 12 -20.82 -97.85 -0.28
C ILE A 12 -21.80 -97.30 0.78
N ASP A 13 -23.12 -97.39 0.59
CA ASP A 13 -24.12 -96.81 1.52
C ASP A 13 -25.04 -97.85 2.20
N GLU A 14 -24.47 -98.80 2.97
CA GLU A 14 -25.26 -99.51 3.99
C GLU A 14 -24.42 -99.90 5.24
N PRO A 15 -24.78 -99.46 6.47
CA PRO A 15 -23.83 -99.46 7.60
C PRO A 15 -23.59 -100.79 8.33
N GLN A 16 -23.97 -101.96 7.80
CA GLN A 16 -23.74 -103.24 8.51
C GLN A 16 -23.31 -104.47 7.67
N THR A 17 -22.91 -104.34 6.39
CA THR A 17 -22.51 -105.50 5.55
C THR A 17 -21.38 -105.23 4.55
N GLY A 18 -20.53 -104.22 4.82
CA GLY A 18 -19.43 -103.78 3.97
C GLY A 18 -18.16 -104.67 3.98
N TRP A 19 -17.31 -104.51 2.95
CA TRP A 19 -16.05 -105.25 2.71
C TRP A 19 -15.11 -105.34 3.93
N ALA A 20 -15.08 -104.31 4.77
CA ALA A 20 -14.26 -104.25 5.98
C ALA A 20 -14.63 -105.32 7.03
N ALA A 21 -15.92 -105.67 7.18
CA ALA A 21 -16.36 -106.73 8.10
C ALA A 21 -15.96 -108.13 7.59
N ARG A 22 -16.03 -108.34 6.26
CA ARG A 22 -15.57 -109.57 5.61
C ARG A 22 -14.04 -109.73 5.63
N PHE A 23 -13.30 -108.63 5.59
CA PHE A 23 -11.85 -108.63 5.77
C PHE A 23 -11.47 -108.92 7.23
N ALA A 24 -12.16 -108.33 8.20
CA ALA A 24 -11.92 -108.58 9.62
C ALA A 24 -12.21 -110.04 10.03
N ASP A 25 -13.26 -110.66 9.50
CA ASP A 25 -13.54 -112.09 9.73
C ASP A 25 -12.55 -113.02 9.03
N ARG A 26 -12.11 -112.68 7.80
CA ARG A 26 -11.02 -113.41 7.13
C ARG A 26 -9.69 -113.28 7.87
N LEU A 27 -9.40 -112.10 8.43
CA LEU A 27 -8.20 -111.85 9.22
C LEU A 27 -8.28 -112.60 10.56
N LYS A 28 -9.44 -112.65 11.22
CA LYS A 28 -9.66 -113.46 12.43
C LYS A 28 -9.55 -114.97 12.15
N SER A 29 -10.09 -115.46 11.03
CA SER A 29 -9.92 -116.86 10.61
C SER A 29 -8.47 -117.18 10.19
N TRP A 30 -7.77 -116.23 9.58
CA TRP A 30 -6.35 -116.38 9.24
C TRP A 30 -5.46 -116.37 10.50
N VAL A 31 -5.69 -115.44 11.43
CA VAL A 31 -4.98 -115.37 12.72
C VAL A 31 -5.30 -116.58 13.62
N ALA A 32 -6.54 -117.07 13.62
CA ALA A 32 -6.90 -118.31 14.31
C ALA A 32 -6.30 -119.57 13.65
N GLY A 33 -6.07 -119.54 12.33
CA GLY A 33 -5.36 -120.59 11.59
C GLY A 33 -3.84 -120.57 11.79
N VAL A 34 -3.25 -119.38 11.99
CA VAL A 34 -1.81 -119.18 12.23
C VAL A 34 -1.42 -119.43 13.69
N LEU A 35 -2.33 -119.24 14.65
CA LEU A 35 -2.07 -119.51 16.08
C LEU A 35 -2.32 -120.97 16.51
N GLY A 36 -2.90 -121.81 15.64
CA GLY A 36 -3.10 -123.25 15.90
C GLY A 36 -1.98 -124.17 15.40
N TRP A 37 -0.96 -123.63 14.74
CA TRP A 37 0.17 -124.36 14.13
C TRP A 37 1.49 -123.75 14.64
N GLY A 38 2.42 -124.57 15.11
CA GLY A 38 3.60 -124.14 15.90
C GLY A 38 4.55 -123.14 15.21
N ILE A 39 5.01 -122.15 16.01
CA ILE A 39 5.97 -121.09 15.66
C ILE A 39 7.34 -121.64 15.19
N GLU A 40 7.76 -122.82 15.64
CA GLU A 40 9.02 -123.44 15.22
C GLU A 40 9.01 -123.91 13.76
N LEU A 41 7.86 -124.37 13.23
CA LEU A 41 7.75 -124.76 11.82
C LEU A 41 7.71 -123.53 10.90
N PHE A 42 7.14 -122.42 11.40
CA PHE A 42 7.11 -121.13 10.69
C PHE A 42 8.52 -120.57 10.45
N PHE A 43 9.40 -120.62 11.47
CA PHE A 43 10.80 -120.21 11.33
C PHE A 43 11.65 -121.19 10.51
N ASP A 44 11.40 -122.50 10.59
CA ASP A 44 12.13 -123.50 9.81
C ASP A 44 11.77 -123.45 8.30
N VAL A 45 10.51 -123.14 7.98
CA VAL A 45 10.04 -122.90 6.60
C VAL A 45 10.52 -121.54 6.06
N LEU A 46 10.56 -120.50 6.89
CA LEU A 46 11.13 -119.19 6.50
C LEU A 46 12.64 -119.28 6.23
N GLY A 47 13.40 -119.97 7.08
CA GLY A 47 14.85 -120.17 6.91
C GLY A 47 15.19 -120.95 5.64
N LYS A 48 14.47 -122.04 5.36
CA LYS A 48 14.68 -122.88 4.17
C LYS A 48 14.20 -122.24 2.87
N ALA A 49 13.19 -121.38 2.90
CA ALA A 49 12.70 -120.66 1.72
C ALA A 49 13.55 -119.43 1.36
N PHE A 50 14.26 -118.82 2.32
CA PHE A 50 15.11 -117.64 2.11
C PHE A 50 16.56 -117.95 1.73
N ALA A 51 17.15 -119.06 2.23
CA ALA A 51 18.56 -119.38 2.01
C ALA A 51 18.99 -119.43 0.51
N PRO A 52 18.21 -120.00 -0.43
CA PRO A 52 18.57 -120.00 -1.85
C PRO A 52 18.58 -118.60 -2.49
N LYS A 53 17.81 -117.66 -1.93
CA LYS A 53 17.69 -116.28 -2.42
C LYS A 53 18.69 -115.32 -1.79
N MET A 54 19.19 -115.64 -0.59
CA MET A 54 20.23 -114.87 0.10
C MET A 54 21.63 -115.20 -0.41
N LYS A 55 21.86 -116.44 -0.84
CA LYS A 55 23.15 -116.91 -1.36
C LYS A 55 23.77 -115.98 -2.43
N PRO A 56 23.07 -115.54 -3.49
CA PRO A 56 23.63 -114.61 -4.48
C PRO A 56 24.05 -113.26 -3.88
N ILE A 57 23.31 -112.77 -2.89
CA ILE A 57 23.57 -111.46 -2.24
C ILE A 57 24.80 -111.56 -1.33
N VAL A 58 24.90 -112.65 -0.55
CA VAL A 58 26.04 -112.89 0.33
C VAL A 58 27.31 -113.18 -0.48
N ASP A 59 27.21 -113.96 -1.55
CA ASP A 59 28.33 -114.23 -2.47
C ASP A 59 28.81 -112.94 -3.15
N THR A 60 27.90 -112.03 -3.51
CA THR A 60 28.24 -110.70 -4.05
C THR A 60 28.93 -109.83 -2.98
N LEU A 61 28.50 -109.93 -1.72
CA LEU A 61 29.10 -109.20 -0.59
C LEU A 61 30.54 -109.67 -0.33
N GLU A 62 30.78 -110.98 -0.32
CA GLU A 62 32.10 -111.59 -0.13
C GLU A 62 33.06 -111.30 -1.30
N ALA A 63 32.55 -111.28 -2.54
CA ALA A 63 33.33 -110.93 -3.73
C ALA A 63 33.93 -109.51 -3.68
N THR A 64 33.43 -108.63 -2.81
CA THR A 64 34.01 -107.29 -2.62
C THR A 64 35.32 -107.28 -1.83
N GLY A 65 35.67 -108.37 -1.14
CA GLY A 65 36.88 -108.50 -0.32
C GLY A 65 36.93 -107.61 0.92
N LYS A 66 35.80 -106.97 1.29
CA LYS A 66 35.70 -105.98 2.38
C LYS A 66 34.88 -106.46 3.57
N VAL A 67 34.62 -107.76 3.66
CA VAL A 67 33.90 -108.36 4.79
C VAL A 67 34.88 -108.59 5.94
N PRO A 68 34.63 -108.02 7.13
CA PRO A 68 35.42 -108.31 8.32
C PRO A 68 35.37 -109.81 8.67
N PRO A 69 36.50 -110.46 9.02
CA PRO A 69 36.53 -111.90 9.32
C PRO A 69 35.57 -112.34 10.42
N GLU A 70 35.22 -111.44 11.36
CA GLU A 70 34.34 -111.73 12.48
C GLU A 70 32.88 -111.92 12.07
N LEU A 71 32.48 -111.45 10.88
CA LEU A 71 31.10 -111.55 10.38
C LEU A 71 30.87 -112.79 9.51
N GLN A 72 31.93 -113.52 9.18
CA GLN A 72 31.86 -114.71 8.33
C GLN A 72 30.93 -115.82 8.88
N PRO A 73 30.92 -116.11 10.20
CA PRO A 73 30.00 -117.10 10.76
C PRO A 73 28.52 -116.74 10.58
N LEU A 74 28.19 -115.44 10.64
CA LEU A 74 26.82 -114.94 10.44
C LEU A 74 26.40 -115.05 8.97
N LEU A 75 27.32 -114.73 8.04
CA LEU A 75 27.09 -114.87 6.61
C LEU A 75 26.92 -116.34 6.18
N ASP A 76 27.71 -117.24 6.76
CA ASP A 76 27.62 -118.68 6.55
C ASP A 76 26.30 -119.26 7.10
N GLU A 77 25.81 -118.76 8.23
CA GLU A 77 24.50 -119.16 8.77
C GLU A 77 23.32 -118.62 7.92
N MET A 78 23.47 -117.47 7.26
CA MET A 78 22.49 -116.98 6.28
C MET A 78 22.51 -117.78 4.96
N LYS A 79 23.66 -118.32 4.56
CA LYS A 79 23.78 -119.25 3.42
C LYS A 79 23.22 -120.63 3.76
N THR A 80 23.34 -121.04 5.02
CA THR A 80 23.03 -122.38 5.52
C THR A 80 22.53 -122.30 6.97
N PRO A 81 21.20 -122.21 7.18
CA PRO A 81 20.65 -122.03 8.53
C PRO A 81 20.86 -123.29 9.37
N THR A 82 21.63 -123.19 10.46
CA THR A 82 21.85 -124.27 11.45
C THR A 82 21.12 -124.01 12.78
N GLY A 83 20.58 -122.80 12.97
CA GLY A 83 19.75 -122.44 14.13
C GLY A 83 20.54 -122.03 15.38
N GLN A 84 21.87 -121.96 15.31
CA GLN A 84 22.72 -121.63 16.45
C GLN A 84 22.62 -120.16 16.85
N ILE A 85 22.43 -119.24 15.90
CA ILE A 85 22.29 -117.81 16.18
C ILE A 85 20.89 -117.45 16.67
N GLY A 86 19.86 -118.20 16.26
CA GLY A 86 18.50 -118.07 16.79
C GLY A 86 18.43 -118.33 18.30
N ALA A 87 19.23 -119.27 18.80
CA ALA A 87 19.34 -119.58 20.23
C ALA A 87 20.04 -118.47 21.03
N VAL A 88 21.08 -117.84 20.47
CA VAL A 88 21.82 -116.73 21.10
C VAL A 88 20.97 -115.44 21.16
N LEU A 89 20.19 -115.17 20.12
CA LEU A 89 19.25 -114.06 20.06
C LEU A 89 18.03 -114.26 20.99
N SER A 90 17.57 -115.50 21.15
CA SER A 90 16.51 -115.84 22.11
C SER A 90 16.94 -115.70 23.57
N GLN A 91 18.21 -115.96 23.91
CA GLN A 91 18.72 -115.87 25.28
C GLN A 91 19.06 -114.43 25.72
N SER A 92 19.31 -113.53 24.75
CA SER A 92 19.68 -112.14 25.01
C SER A 92 18.48 -111.17 25.03
N ALA A 93 17.29 -111.61 24.61
CA ALA A 93 16.05 -110.82 24.61
C ALA A 93 15.48 -110.51 26.02
N GLY A 94 16.07 -111.04 27.09
CA GLY A 94 15.57 -110.92 28.47
C GLY A 94 16.04 -109.72 29.30
N SER A 95 16.88 -108.81 28.79
CA SER A 95 17.45 -107.70 29.59
C SER A 95 17.54 -106.39 28.79
N ALA A 96 16.70 -105.42 29.13
CA ALA A 96 16.49 -104.17 28.39
C ALA A 96 17.64 -103.13 28.47
N LEU A 97 18.77 -103.43 29.13
CA LEU A 97 19.83 -102.44 29.40
C LEU A 97 21.08 -102.56 28.50
N VAL A 98 21.16 -103.57 27.62
CA VAL A 98 22.33 -103.83 26.75
C VAL A 98 22.13 -103.38 25.28
N GLY A 99 20.90 -103.06 24.87
CA GLY A 99 20.57 -102.74 23.46
C GLY A 99 21.27 -101.50 22.88
N GLY A 100 21.59 -100.49 23.70
CA GLY A 100 22.15 -99.22 23.23
C GLY A 100 23.62 -99.27 22.80
N ALA A 101 24.44 -100.11 23.42
CA ALA A 101 25.85 -100.24 23.09
C ALA A 101 26.09 -101.19 21.90
N ILE A 102 25.29 -102.27 21.82
CA ILE A 102 25.33 -103.22 20.70
C ILE A 102 24.75 -102.57 19.43
N GLY A 103 23.70 -101.75 19.54
CA GLY A 103 23.14 -101.02 18.40
C GLY A 103 24.15 -100.10 17.72
N LYS A 104 24.95 -99.33 18.48
CA LYS A 104 25.98 -98.46 17.90
C LYS A 104 27.17 -99.21 17.28
N ILE A 105 27.51 -100.37 17.82
CA ILE A 105 28.56 -101.24 17.25
C ILE A 105 28.06 -101.91 15.97
N LEU A 106 26.81 -102.41 15.97
CA LEU A 106 26.14 -102.95 14.78
C LEU A 106 25.98 -101.88 13.70
N ASP A 107 25.54 -100.67 14.04
CA ASP A 107 25.40 -99.56 13.08
C ASP A 107 26.76 -99.20 12.45
N ALA A 108 27.84 -99.16 13.25
CA ALA A 108 29.19 -98.90 12.73
C ALA A 108 29.74 -100.03 11.84
N LEU A 109 29.42 -101.29 12.16
CA LEU A 109 29.80 -102.47 11.35
C LEU A 109 29.00 -102.56 10.04
N LEU A 110 27.72 -102.19 10.07
CA LEU A 110 26.81 -102.26 8.94
C LEU A 110 26.85 -101.01 8.05
N LEU A 111 27.42 -99.90 8.50
CA LEU A 111 27.52 -98.65 7.73
C LEU A 111 28.27 -98.81 6.40
N PRO A 112 29.46 -99.46 6.34
CA PRO A 112 30.18 -99.65 5.07
C PRO A 112 29.41 -100.53 4.09
N ILE A 113 28.70 -101.55 4.60
CA ILE A 113 27.82 -102.43 3.83
C ILE A 113 26.62 -101.63 3.29
N SER A 114 26.00 -100.81 4.14
CA SER A 114 24.92 -99.89 3.75
C SER A 114 25.37 -98.90 2.68
N TYR A 115 26.57 -98.32 2.79
CA TYR A 115 27.12 -97.44 1.75
C TYR A 115 27.45 -98.17 0.45
N ALA A 116 27.97 -99.40 0.52
CA ALA A 116 28.22 -100.22 -0.67
C ALA A 116 26.90 -100.57 -1.39
N LEU A 117 25.88 -100.99 -0.63
CA LEU A 117 24.52 -101.23 -1.13
C LEU A 117 23.92 -99.95 -1.72
N ASN A 118 24.03 -98.82 -1.03
CA ASN A 118 23.49 -97.55 -1.50
C ASN A 118 24.18 -97.04 -2.76
N LYS A 119 25.49 -97.24 -2.89
CA LYS A 119 26.26 -96.91 -4.11
C LYS A 119 25.91 -97.84 -5.28
N ALA A 120 25.70 -99.12 -5.02
CA ALA A 120 25.39 -100.12 -6.05
C ALA A 120 23.95 -100.00 -6.55
N THR A 121 22.99 -99.79 -5.64
CA THR A 121 21.55 -99.76 -5.96
C THR A 121 21.02 -98.36 -6.23
N LYS A 122 21.75 -97.31 -5.81
CA LYS A 122 21.28 -95.90 -5.87
C LYS A 122 19.90 -95.71 -5.22
N ASN A 123 19.65 -96.45 -4.14
CA ASN A 123 18.36 -96.51 -3.42
C ASN A 123 18.13 -95.34 -2.43
N VAL A 124 19.10 -94.45 -2.24
CA VAL A 124 18.94 -93.27 -1.36
C VAL A 124 18.17 -92.20 -2.11
N MET A 125 16.94 -91.94 -1.65
CA MET A 125 16.11 -90.85 -2.14
C MET A 125 16.41 -89.56 -1.37
N LEU A 126 16.08 -88.41 -1.96
CA LEU A 126 16.08 -87.14 -1.22
C LEU A 126 15.03 -87.19 -0.11
N THR A 127 15.18 -86.36 0.92
CA THR A 127 14.12 -86.19 1.92
C THR A 127 12.90 -85.51 1.29
N LEU A 128 11.72 -85.68 1.90
CA LEU A 128 10.50 -85.02 1.45
C LEU A 128 10.67 -83.49 1.38
N ASP A 129 11.31 -82.87 2.36
CA ASP A 129 11.62 -81.43 2.37
C ASP A 129 12.53 -81.02 1.21
N GLN A 130 13.49 -81.87 0.82
CA GLN A 130 14.37 -81.62 -0.32
C GLN A 130 13.62 -81.73 -1.65
N TYR A 131 12.70 -82.69 -1.77
CA TYR A 131 11.81 -82.79 -2.94
C TYR A 131 10.87 -81.58 -3.02
N ILE A 132 10.24 -81.20 -1.92
CA ILE A 132 9.38 -80.01 -1.83
C ILE A 132 10.15 -78.73 -2.20
N ALA A 133 11.36 -78.55 -1.65
CA ALA A 133 12.20 -77.40 -1.98
C ALA A 133 12.64 -77.39 -3.46
N ALA A 134 12.90 -78.56 -4.05
CA ALA A 134 13.20 -78.68 -5.47
C ALA A 134 11.98 -78.32 -6.34
N TRP A 135 10.78 -78.75 -5.95
CA TRP A 135 9.52 -78.43 -6.63
C TRP A 135 9.19 -76.94 -6.56
N LEU A 136 9.24 -76.32 -5.37
CA LEU A 136 9.02 -74.88 -5.19
C LEU A 136 9.98 -74.02 -6.03
N ARG A 137 11.18 -74.52 -6.30
CA ARG A 137 12.19 -73.85 -7.14
C ARG A 137 12.10 -74.23 -8.63
N GLY A 138 11.07 -74.98 -9.03
CA GLY A 138 10.84 -75.42 -10.41
C GLY A 138 11.91 -76.39 -10.94
N LYS A 139 12.60 -77.13 -10.06
CA LYS A 139 13.67 -78.07 -10.44
C LYS A 139 13.16 -79.47 -10.75
N ILE A 140 11.96 -79.81 -10.30
CA ILE A 140 11.25 -81.05 -10.59
C ILE A 140 9.79 -80.73 -10.93
N THR A 141 9.12 -81.61 -11.68
CA THR A 141 7.71 -81.44 -12.04
C THR A 141 6.78 -81.86 -10.91
N ASP A 142 5.50 -81.49 -11.02
CA ASP A 142 4.48 -81.87 -10.06
C ASP A 142 4.28 -83.40 -10.02
N GLU A 143 4.31 -84.03 -11.20
CA GLU A 143 4.22 -85.48 -11.35
C GLU A 143 5.39 -86.18 -10.66
N TYR A 144 6.61 -85.65 -10.81
CA TYR A 144 7.80 -86.21 -10.17
C TYR A 144 7.76 -86.05 -8.65
N LEU A 145 7.29 -84.91 -8.14
CA LEU A 145 7.05 -84.75 -6.69
C LEU A 145 6.02 -85.77 -6.19
N LYS A 146 4.92 -85.97 -6.94
CA LYS A 146 3.86 -86.92 -6.59
C LYS A 146 4.40 -88.35 -6.52
N GLU A 147 5.22 -88.77 -7.49
CA GLU A 147 5.91 -90.07 -7.47
C GLU A 147 6.85 -90.22 -6.27
N ALA A 148 7.62 -89.17 -5.95
CA ALA A 148 8.51 -89.16 -4.80
C ALA A 148 7.74 -89.28 -3.47
N MET A 149 6.59 -88.61 -3.33
CA MET A 149 5.73 -88.71 -2.15
C MET A 149 5.11 -90.10 -2.02
N TYR A 150 4.68 -90.73 -3.12
CA TYR A 150 4.23 -92.13 -3.10
C TYR A 150 5.30 -93.10 -2.63
N ALA A 151 6.56 -92.90 -3.07
CA ALA A 151 7.67 -93.73 -2.64
C ALA A 151 7.95 -93.64 -1.12
N THR A 152 7.47 -92.57 -0.46
CA THR A 152 7.52 -92.40 1.01
C THR A 152 6.31 -92.97 1.75
N GLY A 153 5.31 -93.50 1.03
CA GLY A 153 4.10 -94.09 1.61
C GLY A 153 2.98 -93.10 1.93
N LEU A 154 3.07 -91.85 1.47
CA LEU A 154 2.00 -90.87 1.60
C LEU A 154 0.82 -91.20 0.68
N ILE A 155 -0.39 -90.88 1.15
CA ILE A 155 -1.63 -91.02 0.37
C ILE A 155 -1.90 -89.75 -0.42
N ASP A 156 -2.70 -89.85 -1.50
CA ASP A 156 -3.05 -88.72 -2.37
C ASP A 156 -3.52 -87.48 -1.61
N SER A 157 -4.32 -87.64 -0.55
CA SER A 157 -4.80 -86.51 0.24
C SER A 157 -3.68 -85.74 0.95
N ASP A 158 -2.62 -86.43 1.37
CA ASP A 158 -1.50 -85.82 2.08
C ASP A 158 -0.58 -85.07 1.12
N HIS A 159 -0.56 -85.46 -0.16
CA HIS A 159 0.25 -84.79 -1.18
C HIS A 159 -0.17 -83.33 -1.36
N ASP A 160 -1.47 -83.10 -1.50
CA ASP A 160 -2.02 -81.76 -1.69
C ASP A 160 -1.85 -80.91 -0.41
N ILE A 161 -2.03 -81.51 0.77
CA ILE A 161 -1.82 -80.84 2.06
C ILE A 161 -0.37 -80.38 2.20
N LEU A 162 0.61 -81.23 1.90
CA LEU A 162 2.02 -80.90 2.02
C LEU A 162 2.47 -79.86 0.98
N LYS A 163 1.94 -79.93 -0.24
CA LYS A 163 2.18 -78.92 -1.27
C LYS A 163 1.65 -77.56 -0.84
N ASP A 164 0.48 -77.51 -0.22
CA ASP A 164 -0.11 -76.28 0.28
C ASP A 164 0.70 -75.70 1.46
N LEU A 165 1.03 -76.53 2.46
CA LEU A 165 1.85 -76.14 3.61
C LEU A 165 3.24 -75.63 3.23
N ALA A 166 3.78 -76.09 2.10
CA ALA A 166 5.09 -75.68 1.61
C ALA A 166 5.11 -74.28 0.97
N GLN A 167 3.96 -73.75 0.57
CA GLN A 167 3.89 -72.43 -0.04
C GLN A 167 4.09 -71.32 1.00
N VAL A 168 4.82 -70.27 0.63
CA VAL A 168 5.00 -69.09 1.49
C VAL A 168 3.74 -68.23 1.43
N ARG A 169 3.17 -67.92 2.59
CA ARG A 169 2.06 -66.99 2.76
C ARG A 169 2.57 -65.65 3.29
N LEU A 170 2.04 -64.54 2.77
CA LEU A 170 2.40 -63.20 3.23
C LEU A 170 1.79 -62.88 4.60
N ASP A 171 2.52 -62.12 5.41
CA ASP A 171 2.02 -61.66 6.70
C ASP A 171 0.95 -60.54 6.54
N PRO A 172 0.10 -60.32 7.57
CA PRO A 172 -0.97 -59.33 7.51
C PRO A 172 -0.53 -57.92 7.09
N MET A 173 0.64 -57.46 7.53
CA MET A 173 1.13 -56.12 7.22
C MET A 173 1.65 -56.03 5.78
N SER A 174 2.30 -57.08 5.27
CA SER A 174 2.68 -57.16 3.86
C SER A 174 1.47 -57.17 2.94
N VAL A 175 0.44 -57.97 3.27
CA VAL A 175 -0.81 -58.05 2.50
C VAL A 175 -1.50 -56.69 2.46
N ILE A 176 -1.73 -56.06 3.62
CA ILE A 176 -2.47 -54.79 3.67
C ILE A 176 -1.68 -53.63 3.03
N THR A 177 -0.35 -53.62 3.16
CA THR A 177 0.50 -52.60 2.54
C THR A 177 0.49 -52.72 1.02
N ALA A 178 0.57 -53.95 0.48
CA ALA A 178 0.45 -54.19 -0.95
C ALA A 178 -0.93 -53.78 -1.46
N TRP A 179 -2.00 -54.21 -0.77
CA TRP A 179 -3.38 -53.90 -1.10
C TRP A 179 -3.66 -52.39 -1.13
N ARG A 180 -3.15 -51.60 -0.19
CA ARG A 180 -3.36 -50.14 -0.23
C ARG A 180 -2.70 -49.44 -1.42
N ARG A 181 -1.61 -50.00 -1.95
CA ARG A 181 -0.94 -49.46 -3.13
C ARG A 181 -1.71 -49.76 -4.41
N ASP A 182 -2.35 -50.92 -4.47
CA ASP A 182 -3.23 -51.31 -5.58
C ASP A 182 -4.22 -52.38 -5.11
N SER A 183 -5.43 -51.94 -4.74
CA SER A 183 -6.44 -52.82 -4.15
C SER A 183 -6.91 -53.86 -5.16
N THR A 184 -7.05 -53.47 -6.43
CA THR A 184 -7.54 -54.33 -7.49
C THR A 184 -6.57 -55.47 -7.81
N LYS A 185 -5.25 -55.17 -7.78
CA LYS A 185 -4.21 -56.15 -8.08
C LYS A 185 -3.97 -57.13 -6.94
N TYR A 186 -4.05 -56.66 -5.70
CA TYR A 186 -3.59 -57.41 -4.53
C TYR A 186 -4.72 -57.93 -3.63
N GLU A 187 -6.01 -57.75 -3.98
CA GLU A 187 -7.16 -58.29 -3.23
C GLU A 187 -7.02 -59.80 -2.96
N LYS A 188 -6.49 -60.55 -3.93
CA LYS A 188 -6.31 -62.00 -3.82
C LYS A 188 -5.35 -62.40 -2.69
N LEU A 189 -4.45 -61.51 -2.25
CA LEU A 189 -3.51 -61.79 -1.16
C LEU A 189 -4.20 -61.92 0.20
N PHE A 190 -5.46 -61.49 0.35
CA PHE A 190 -6.23 -61.80 1.56
C PHE A 190 -6.53 -63.29 1.71
N GLN A 191 -6.43 -64.09 0.63
CA GLN A 191 -6.50 -65.54 0.72
C GLN A 191 -5.35 -66.12 1.56
N ASP A 192 -4.15 -65.54 1.48
CA ASP A 192 -3.02 -65.94 2.32
C ASP A 192 -3.38 -65.82 3.81
N LEU A 193 -4.11 -64.76 4.19
CA LEU A 193 -4.52 -64.57 5.58
C LEU A 193 -5.60 -65.58 5.99
N LYS A 194 -6.55 -65.89 5.09
CA LYS A 194 -7.58 -66.91 5.32
C LYS A 194 -6.96 -68.29 5.54
N ASP A 195 -5.96 -68.64 4.72
CA ASP A 195 -5.20 -69.88 4.83
C ASP A 195 -4.40 -69.95 6.14
N LEU A 196 -3.93 -68.79 6.65
CA LEU A 196 -3.30 -68.66 7.96
C LEU A 196 -4.30 -68.61 9.14
N GLY A 197 -5.60 -68.82 8.89
CA GLY A 197 -6.65 -68.88 9.91
C GLY A 197 -7.26 -67.54 10.31
N TRP A 198 -7.06 -66.48 9.52
CA TRP A 198 -7.79 -65.21 9.71
C TRP A 198 -9.23 -65.34 9.24
N THR A 199 -10.18 -64.98 10.10
CA THR A 199 -11.59 -64.88 9.73
C THR A 199 -11.83 -63.63 8.88
N GLU A 200 -12.93 -63.63 8.10
CA GLU A 200 -13.32 -62.46 7.31
C GLU A 200 -13.44 -61.20 8.18
N ASP A 201 -14.06 -61.34 9.35
CA ASP A 201 -14.21 -60.25 10.33
C ASP A 201 -12.86 -59.67 10.79
N ARG A 202 -11.84 -60.52 10.99
CA ARG A 202 -10.49 -60.05 11.34
C ARG A 202 -9.80 -59.36 10.16
N ILE A 203 -10.03 -59.82 8.94
CA ILE A 203 -9.51 -59.18 7.72
C ILE A 203 -10.15 -57.81 7.53
N GLU A 204 -11.48 -57.71 7.68
CA GLU A 204 -12.19 -56.43 7.63
C GLU A 204 -11.77 -55.49 8.76
N THR A 205 -11.56 -56.02 9.97
CA THR A 205 -10.98 -55.25 11.08
C THR A 205 -9.59 -54.75 10.72
N LEU A 206 -8.72 -55.57 10.13
CA LEU A 206 -7.39 -55.17 9.66
C LEU A 206 -7.47 -54.06 8.61
N LYS A 207 -8.38 -54.17 7.64
CA LYS A 207 -8.60 -53.11 6.64
C LYS A 207 -9.01 -51.81 7.32
N PHE A 208 -9.94 -51.86 8.27
CA PHE A 208 -10.43 -50.69 8.99
C PHE A 208 -9.37 -50.03 9.88
N ILE A 209 -8.73 -50.78 10.80
CA ILE A 209 -7.81 -50.20 11.80
C ILE A 209 -6.55 -49.63 11.18
N THR A 210 -6.22 -50.08 9.97
CA THR A 210 -4.99 -49.68 9.32
C THR A 210 -5.21 -48.57 8.28
N GLN A 211 -6.46 -48.26 7.91
CA GLN A 211 -6.80 -47.15 7.01
C GLN A 211 -6.17 -45.83 7.49
N GLU A 212 -5.53 -45.11 6.57
CA GLU A 212 -4.97 -43.79 6.87
C GLU A 212 -6.10 -42.77 7.04
N ARG A 213 -6.00 -41.96 8.09
CA ARG A 213 -6.99 -40.95 8.49
C ARG A 213 -6.28 -39.66 8.81
N LEU A 214 -6.95 -38.54 8.54
CA LEU A 214 -6.39 -37.23 8.85
C LEU A 214 -6.35 -37.01 10.36
N ASP A 215 -5.29 -36.34 10.82
CA ASP A 215 -5.19 -35.92 12.21
C ASP A 215 -6.19 -34.77 12.52
N PRO A 216 -6.50 -34.52 13.81
CA PRO A 216 -7.45 -33.48 14.22
C PRO A 216 -7.17 -32.09 13.63
N THR A 217 -5.90 -31.70 13.51
CA THR A 217 -5.51 -30.38 12.99
C THR A 217 -5.74 -30.29 11.49
N SER A 218 -5.40 -31.34 10.75
CA SER A 218 -5.66 -31.41 9.31
C SER A 218 -7.15 -31.40 8.99
N VAL A 219 -7.97 -32.15 9.75
CA VAL A 219 -9.43 -32.16 9.61
C VAL A 219 -10.01 -30.76 9.82
N ILE A 220 -9.67 -30.11 10.94
CA ILE A 220 -10.15 -28.75 11.25
C ILE A 220 -9.68 -27.73 10.22
N THR A 221 -8.43 -27.79 9.78
CA THR A 221 -7.88 -26.87 8.79
C THR A 221 -8.59 -27.00 7.44
N ALA A 222 -8.83 -28.23 6.97
CA ALA A 222 -9.59 -28.48 5.76
C ALA A 222 -11.04 -27.98 5.92
N TRP A 223 -11.70 -28.33 7.02
CA TRP A 223 -13.06 -27.92 7.34
C TRP A 223 -13.24 -26.40 7.36
N ARG A 224 -12.29 -25.63 7.91
CA ARG A 224 -12.39 -24.17 7.89
C ARG A 224 -12.30 -23.56 6.50
N ARG A 225 -11.60 -24.20 5.57
CA ARG A 225 -11.50 -23.73 4.18
C ARG A 225 -12.76 -23.98 3.39
N ASP A 226 -13.46 -25.10 3.66
CA ASP A 226 -14.75 -25.42 3.05
C ASP A 226 -15.54 -26.36 3.97
N ARG A 227 -16.44 -25.78 4.77
CA ARG A 227 -17.18 -26.51 5.80
C ARG A 227 -18.05 -27.60 5.19
N ALA A 228 -18.80 -27.27 4.14
CA ALA A 228 -19.73 -28.21 3.51
C ALA A 228 -19.00 -29.38 2.85
N LYS A 229 -17.87 -29.12 2.18
CA LYS A 229 -17.09 -30.17 1.50
C LYS A 229 -16.39 -31.13 2.47
N TYR A 230 -15.91 -30.61 3.60
CA TYR A 230 -15.03 -31.34 4.51
C TYR A 230 -15.65 -31.72 5.85
N GLU A 231 -16.93 -31.41 6.12
CA GLU A 231 -17.65 -31.89 7.32
C GLU A 231 -17.54 -33.41 7.50
N LYS A 232 -17.59 -34.15 6.38
CA LYS A 232 -17.44 -35.62 6.37
C LYS A 232 -16.12 -36.12 6.97
N LEU A 233 -15.06 -35.29 6.99
CA LEU A 233 -13.76 -35.66 7.57
C LEU A 233 -13.81 -35.79 9.10
N PHE A 234 -14.84 -35.28 9.78
CA PHE A 234 -15.03 -35.58 11.20
C PHE A 234 -15.33 -37.07 11.45
N GLN A 235 -15.75 -37.82 10.43
CA GLN A 235 -15.86 -39.28 10.53
C GLN A 235 -14.49 -39.91 10.80
N ASP A 236 -13.41 -39.41 10.18
CA ASP A 236 -12.03 -39.88 10.45
C ASP A 236 -11.69 -39.76 11.94
N LEU A 237 -12.14 -38.69 12.61
CA LEU A 237 -11.90 -38.51 14.05
C LEU A 237 -12.72 -39.47 14.89
N LYS A 238 -14.00 -39.67 14.56
CA LYS A 238 -14.88 -40.65 15.25
C LYS A 238 -14.29 -42.05 15.19
N ASP A 239 -13.85 -42.39 14.00
CA ASP A 239 -13.18 -43.62 13.65
C ASP A 239 -11.82 -43.82 14.40
N LEU A 240 -11.14 -42.71 14.75
CA LEU A 240 -9.96 -42.68 15.64
C LEU A 240 -10.32 -42.66 17.14
N GLY A 241 -11.61 -42.77 17.49
CA GLY A 241 -12.09 -42.81 18.87
C GLY A 241 -12.40 -41.45 19.49
N TRP A 242 -12.51 -40.38 18.70
CA TRP A 242 -13.01 -39.09 19.20
C TRP A 242 -14.52 -39.13 19.40
N THR A 243 -14.98 -38.77 20.59
CA THR A 243 -16.41 -38.61 20.86
C THR A 243 -16.96 -37.35 20.19
N GLU A 244 -18.27 -37.30 19.96
CA GLU A 244 -18.93 -36.10 19.43
C GLU A 244 -18.59 -34.86 20.29
N ASP A 245 -18.68 -34.98 21.61
CA ASP A 245 -18.33 -33.90 22.55
C ASP A 245 -16.89 -33.40 22.37
N ARG A 246 -15.93 -34.30 22.09
CA ARG A 246 -14.53 -33.90 21.83
C ARG A 246 -14.36 -33.24 20.48
N ILE A 247 -15.10 -33.67 19.47
CA ILE A 247 -15.13 -33.05 18.14
C ILE A 247 -15.72 -31.64 18.24
N GLU A 248 -16.84 -31.47 18.94
CA GLU A 248 -17.46 -30.17 19.16
C GLU A 248 -16.56 -29.26 20.02
N THR A 249 -15.90 -29.80 21.04
CA THR A 249 -14.86 -29.07 21.79
C THR A 249 -13.72 -28.62 20.87
N LEU A 250 -13.23 -29.50 19.99
CA LEU A 250 -12.18 -29.16 19.03
C LEU A 250 -12.64 -28.07 18.05
N LYS A 251 -13.88 -28.16 17.53
CA LYS A 251 -14.46 -27.11 16.69
C LYS A 251 -14.50 -25.78 17.45
N PHE A 252 -14.91 -25.79 18.71
CA PHE A 252 -15.02 -24.60 19.56
C PHE A 252 -13.67 -23.97 19.91
N ILE A 253 -12.73 -24.72 20.50
CA ILE A 253 -11.44 -24.18 20.95
C ILE A 253 -10.56 -23.68 19.80
N THR A 254 -10.85 -24.15 18.59
CA THR A 254 -10.09 -23.77 17.41
C THR A 254 -10.80 -22.68 16.59
N GLN A 255 -11.94 -22.14 17.04
CA GLN A 255 -12.55 -20.99 16.36
C GLN A 255 -11.58 -19.80 16.31
N GLU A 256 -11.44 -19.18 15.13
CA GLU A 256 -10.74 -17.91 15.01
C GLU A 256 -11.57 -16.82 15.67
N ARG A 257 -10.93 -16.04 16.55
CA ARG A 257 -11.56 -14.93 17.27
C ARG A 257 -10.82 -13.65 16.96
N LEU A 258 -11.54 -12.54 16.95
CA LEU A 258 -10.92 -11.23 16.77
C LEU A 258 -10.01 -10.91 17.96
N ASP A 259 -8.92 -10.19 17.69
CA ASP A 259 -8.10 -9.68 18.77
C ASP A 259 -8.89 -8.68 19.64
N PRO A 260 -8.51 -8.51 20.91
CA PRO A 260 -9.28 -7.69 21.85
C PRO A 260 -9.49 -6.24 21.40
N THR A 261 -8.50 -5.64 20.73
CA THR A 261 -8.60 -4.24 20.26
C THR A 261 -9.53 -4.12 19.06
N SER A 262 -9.53 -5.10 18.15
CA SER A 262 -10.50 -5.18 17.04
C SER A 262 -11.93 -5.34 17.55
N VAL A 263 -12.16 -6.15 18.59
CA VAL A 263 -13.48 -6.29 19.23
C VAL A 263 -13.96 -4.94 19.75
N ILE A 264 -13.13 -4.22 20.51
CA ILE A 264 -13.48 -2.90 21.07
C ILE A 264 -13.74 -1.88 19.96
N THR A 265 -12.91 -1.88 18.91
CA THR A 265 -13.06 -0.94 17.78
C THR A 265 -14.36 -1.20 17.02
N ALA A 266 -14.68 -2.46 16.74
CA ALA A 266 -15.95 -2.83 16.11
C ALA A 266 -17.14 -2.43 16.99
N TRP A 267 -17.06 -2.73 18.29
CA TRP A 267 -18.06 -2.34 19.28
C TRP A 267 -18.27 -0.83 19.35
N ARG A 268 -17.21 -0.01 19.38
CA ARG A 268 -17.36 1.45 19.39
C ARG A 268 -18.07 1.99 18.15
N ARG A 269 -17.87 1.36 16.99
CA ARG A 269 -18.48 1.75 15.72
C ARG A 269 -19.96 1.38 15.62
N ASP A 270 -20.37 0.28 16.25
CA ASP A 270 -21.76 -0.16 16.33
C ASP A 270 -21.96 -1.06 17.58
N ARG A 271 -22.30 -0.42 18.71
CA ARG A 271 -22.35 -1.08 20.02
C ARG A 271 -23.36 -2.22 20.03
N ALA A 272 -24.57 -1.95 19.54
CA ALA A 272 -25.66 -2.92 19.53
C ALA A 272 -25.32 -4.17 18.70
N LYS A 273 -24.67 -4.01 17.54
CA LYS A 273 -24.34 -5.12 16.66
C LYS A 273 -23.20 -6.00 17.19
N TYR A 274 -22.22 -5.39 17.87
CA TYR A 274 -20.95 -6.05 18.20
C TYR A 274 -20.74 -6.30 19.70
N GLU A 275 -21.63 -5.89 20.60
CA GLU A 275 -21.59 -6.23 22.05
C GLU A 275 -21.36 -7.72 22.30
N LYS A 276 -22.00 -8.57 21.50
CA LYS A 276 -21.88 -10.04 21.59
C LYS A 276 -20.45 -10.56 21.47
N LEU A 277 -19.55 -9.82 20.82
CA LEU A 277 -18.14 -10.21 20.64
C LEU A 277 -17.35 -10.15 21.96
N PHE A 278 -17.86 -9.50 23.00
CA PHE A 278 -17.27 -9.63 24.35
C PHE A 278 -17.39 -11.06 24.90
N GLN A 279 -18.36 -11.85 24.43
CA GLN A 279 -18.44 -13.27 24.77
C GLN A 279 -17.25 -14.04 24.21
N ASP A 280 -16.79 -13.73 22.99
CA ASP A 280 -15.60 -14.36 22.40
C ASP A 280 -14.35 -14.09 23.25
N LEU A 281 -14.24 -12.89 23.82
CA LEU A 281 -13.15 -12.54 24.74
C LEU A 281 -13.25 -13.35 26.05
N LYS A 282 -14.46 -13.45 26.62
CA LYS A 282 -14.72 -14.27 27.82
C LYS A 282 -14.37 -15.73 27.59
N ASP A 283 -14.79 -16.28 26.46
CA ASP A 283 -14.49 -17.65 26.05
C ASP A 283 -12.98 -17.86 25.79
N SER A 284 -12.22 -16.79 25.62
CA SER A 284 -10.75 -16.79 25.48
C SER A 284 -10.02 -16.54 26.81
N GLY A 285 -10.76 -16.47 27.94
CA GLY A 285 -10.20 -16.28 29.28
C GLY A 285 -10.13 -14.83 29.77
N TRP A 286 -10.75 -13.87 29.09
CA TRP A 286 -10.87 -12.50 29.60
C TRP A 286 -11.94 -12.41 30.68
N THR A 287 -11.58 -11.86 31.85
CA THR A 287 -12.55 -11.54 32.90
C THR A 287 -13.31 -10.26 32.55
N GLU A 288 -14.49 -10.06 33.15
CA GLU A 288 -15.25 -8.81 32.98
C GLU A 288 -14.40 -7.58 33.32
N ASP A 289 -13.67 -7.65 34.44
CA ASP A 289 -12.74 -6.60 34.89
C ASP A 289 -11.66 -6.26 33.85
N ARG A 290 -11.11 -7.28 33.17
CA ARG A 290 -10.13 -7.06 32.09
C ARG A 290 -10.78 -6.47 30.83
N ILE A 291 -12.02 -6.82 30.54
CA ILE A 291 -12.77 -6.24 29.41
C ILE A 291 -13.06 -4.77 29.69
N GLU A 292 -13.50 -4.43 30.90
CA GLU A 292 -13.72 -3.04 31.30
C GLU A 292 -12.41 -2.23 31.32
N THR A 293 -11.32 -2.83 31.84
CA THR A 293 -9.98 -2.24 31.74
C THR A 293 -9.59 -2.02 30.28
N LEU A 294 -9.84 -2.98 29.40
CA LEU A 294 -9.53 -2.85 27.97
C LEU A 294 -10.34 -1.73 27.33
N LYS A 295 -11.65 -1.62 27.65
CA LYS A 295 -12.51 -0.51 27.20
C LYS A 295 -11.93 0.84 27.62
N PHE A 296 -11.39 0.94 28.85
CA PHE A 296 -10.76 2.15 29.37
C PHE A 296 -9.42 2.47 28.68
N VAL A 297 -8.45 1.54 28.67
CA VAL A 297 -7.09 1.81 28.14
C VAL A 297 -7.06 2.07 26.64
N THR A 298 -8.10 1.64 25.92
CA THR A 298 -8.25 1.92 24.49
C THR A 298 -9.02 3.21 24.22
N GLN A 299 -9.57 3.89 25.24
CA GLN A 299 -10.12 5.23 25.04
C GLN A 299 -9.02 6.14 24.51
N TYR A 300 -9.40 7.03 23.61
CA TYR A 300 -8.47 8.02 23.10
C TYR A 300 -7.98 8.90 24.25
N TYR A 301 -6.66 9.09 24.30
CA TYR A 301 -6.01 10.06 25.15
C TYR A 301 -5.00 10.84 24.31
N PRO A 302 -4.91 12.18 24.47
CA PRO A 302 -4.01 13.01 23.69
C PRO A 302 -2.55 12.59 23.81
N SER A 303 -1.81 12.72 22.71
CA SER A 303 -0.36 12.54 22.74
C SER A 303 0.29 13.68 23.54
N PRO A 304 1.55 13.52 24.00
CA PRO A 304 2.28 14.63 24.62
C PRO A 304 2.34 15.89 23.74
N GLN A 305 2.38 15.73 22.41
CA GLN A 305 2.37 16.86 21.48
C GLN A 305 1.00 17.54 21.39
N ASP A 306 -0.09 16.77 21.43
CA ASP A 306 -1.45 17.32 21.51
C ASP A 306 -1.61 18.11 22.81
N LEU A 307 -1.15 17.57 23.94
CA LEU A 307 -1.17 18.25 25.24
C LEU A 307 -0.41 19.58 25.20
N ILE A 308 0.83 19.61 24.70
CA ILE A 308 1.60 20.85 24.53
C ILE A 308 0.83 21.86 23.66
N THR A 309 0.23 21.39 22.58
CA THR A 309 -0.56 22.24 21.67
C THR A 309 -1.80 22.80 22.39
N TRP A 310 -2.46 22.00 23.22
CA TRP A 310 -3.61 22.43 24.01
C TRP A 310 -3.25 23.42 25.12
N GLN A 311 -2.09 23.24 25.76
CA GLN A 311 -1.53 24.25 26.66
C GLN A 311 -1.33 25.59 25.93
N ALA A 312 -0.70 25.55 24.75
CA ALA A 312 -0.47 26.73 23.90
C ALA A 312 -1.75 27.40 23.39
N ARG A 313 -2.81 26.61 23.18
CA ARG A 313 -4.12 27.09 22.71
C ARG A 313 -5.09 27.43 23.85
N GLU A 314 -4.58 27.57 25.08
CA GLU A 314 -5.36 27.98 26.25
C GLU A 314 -6.57 27.07 26.58
N VAL A 315 -6.50 25.79 26.18
CA VAL A 315 -7.60 24.81 26.33
C VAL A 315 -7.97 24.53 27.79
N PHE A 316 -7.05 24.80 28.71
CA PHE A 316 -7.19 24.51 30.14
C PHE A 316 -7.33 25.76 31.00
N GLU A 317 -7.47 26.93 30.40
CA GLU A 317 -7.43 28.23 31.07
C GLU A 317 -8.84 28.86 31.07
N PRO A 318 -9.63 28.73 32.17
CA PRO A 318 -11.05 29.09 32.18
C PRO A 318 -11.34 30.52 31.77
N GLU A 319 -10.47 31.46 32.16
CA GLU A 319 -10.61 32.87 31.80
C GLU A 319 -10.45 33.09 30.29
N MET A 320 -9.55 32.36 29.63
CA MET A 320 -9.33 32.45 28.18
C MET A 320 -10.43 31.75 27.40
N ILE A 321 -10.89 30.59 27.88
CA ILE A 321 -12.03 29.87 27.30
C ILE A 321 -13.25 30.78 27.27
N ALA A 322 -13.55 31.46 28.38
CA ALA A 322 -14.68 32.39 28.47
C ALA A 322 -14.45 33.65 27.63
N ARG A 323 -13.25 34.23 27.64
CA ARG A 323 -12.93 35.46 26.89
C ARG A 323 -13.04 35.28 25.38
N TYR A 324 -12.56 34.15 24.86
CA TYR A 324 -12.53 33.87 23.41
C TYR A 324 -13.68 32.99 22.93
N GLY A 325 -14.59 32.55 23.81
CA GLY A 325 -15.71 31.69 23.44
C GLY A 325 -15.26 30.31 22.93
N LEU A 326 -14.22 29.72 23.52
CA LEU A 326 -13.63 28.47 22.97
C LEU A 326 -14.57 27.26 23.06
N ASP A 327 -15.61 27.33 23.91
CA ASP A 327 -16.68 26.33 24.05
C ASP A 327 -17.88 26.59 23.13
N ASP A 328 -17.91 27.73 22.43
CA ASP A 328 -19.03 28.13 21.60
C ASP A 328 -19.25 27.10 20.48
N GLU A 329 -20.51 26.92 20.10
CA GLU A 329 -20.94 25.97 19.05
C GLU A 329 -20.63 24.49 19.30
N PHE A 330 -19.99 24.11 20.42
CA PHE A 330 -19.67 22.72 20.73
C PHE A 330 -20.90 21.81 20.80
N GLU A 331 -22.00 22.30 21.36
CA GLU A 331 -23.24 21.51 21.46
C GLU A 331 -23.97 21.33 20.11
N ALA A 332 -23.57 22.06 19.07
CA ALA A 332 -24.17 21.94 17.74
C ALA A 332 -23.58 20.78 16.92
N ILE A 333 -22.44 20.22 17.33
CA ILE A 333 -21.76 19.18 16.56
C ILE A 333 -22.33 17.80 16.82
N ASP A 334 -22.27 16.94 15.80
CA ASP A 334 -22.50 15.51 15.99
C ASP A 334 -21.28 14.87 16.69
N LYS A 335 -21.47 14.48 17.96
CA LYS A 335 -20.43 13.86 18.80
C LYS A 335 -20.23 12.37 18.48
N GLU A 336 -21.16 11.74 17.76
CA GLU A 336 -21.15 10.29 17.48
C GLU A 336 -19.89 9.80 16.73
N PRO A 337 -19.38 10.48 15.70
CA PRO A 337 -18.12 10.08 15.05
C PRO A 337 -16.91 10.06 15.99
N PHE A 338 -16.84 10.99 16.95
CA PHE A 338 -15.77 11.08 17.93
C PHE A 338 -15.84 9.89 18.92
N TYR A 339 -17.03 9.53 19.38
CA TYR A 339 -17.23 8.33 20.20
C TYR A 339 -16.83 7.04 19.47
N LYS A 340 -17.11 6.95 18.17
CA LYS A 340 -16.68 5.82 17.32
C LYS A 340 -15.16 5.73 17.17
N ALA A 341 -14.46 6.87 17.25
CA ALA A 341 -13.00 6.94 17.32
C ALA A 341 -12.44 6.64 18.73
N GLY A 342 -13.30 6.49 19.74
CA GLY A 342 -12.91 6.23 21.13
C GLY A 342 -12.67 7.48 21.97
N MET A 343 -13.01 8.66 21.47
CA MET A 343 -12.92 9.91 22.24
C MET A 343 -14.03 9.99 23.28
N THR A 344 -13.72 10.63 24.40
CA THR A 344 -14.69 10.98 25.45
C THR A 344 -15.24 12.39 25.20
N ASP A 345 -16.29 12.78 25.90
CA ASP A 345 -16.80 14.17 25.86
C ASP A 345 -15.72 15.18 26.20
N GLU A 346 -14.93 14.89 27.24
CA GLU A 346 -13.80 15.73 27.67
C GLU A 346 -12.77 15.91 26.55
N GLN A 347 -12.31 14.82 25.93
CA GLN A 347 -11.29 14.93 24.89
C GLN A 347 -11.84 15.55 23.60
N THR A 348 -13.13 15.35 23.31
CA THR A 348 -13.80 16.00 22.19
C THR A 348 -13.91 17.50 22.42
N LEU A 349 -14.23 17.94 23.63
CA LEU A 349 -14.26 19.35 24.03
C LEU A 349 -12.86 20.00 24.01
N ASN A 350 -11.83 19.30 24.48
CA ASN A 350 -10.46 19.83 24.45
C ASN A 350 -9.96 20.04 23.01
N TYR A 351 -10.25 19.10 22.11
CA TYR A 351 -9.98 19.29 20.69
C TYR A 351 -10.76 20.45 20.10
N TRP A 352 -12.03 20.59 20.48
CA TRP A 352 -12.85 21.73 20.07
C TRP A 352 -12.22 23.05 20.53
N ARG A 353 -11.84 23.19 21.80
CA ARG A 353 -11.17 24.42 22.27
C ARG A 353 -9.90 24.75 21.47
N ALA A 354 -9.15 23.74 21.04
CA ALA A 354 -7.92 23.90 20.27
C ALA A 354 -8.13 24.13 18.76
N HIS A 355 -9.33 23.88 18.22
CA HIS A 355 -9.55 23.83 16.76
C HIS A 355 -9.63 25.23 16.11
N TRP A 356 -9.94 26.25 16.90
CA TRP A 356 -10.19 27.60 16.40
C TRP A 356 -8.98 28.21 15.69
N GLU A 357 -9.25 28.94 14.60
CA GLU A 357 -8.28 29.81 13.96
C GLU A 357 -8.40 31.23 14.51
N HIS A 358 -7.32 31.78 15.04
CA HIS A 358 -7.30 33.15 15.52
C HIS A 358 -7.06 34.14 14.39
N ALA A 359 -7.54 35.38 14.56
CA ALA A 359 -7.31 36.47 13.60
C ALA A 359 -5.82 36.60 13.24
N SER A 360 -5.50 36.82 11.98
CA SER A 360 -4.12 37.02 11.51
C SER A 360 -3.53 38.34 12.03
N TRP A 361 -2.19 38.43 12.04
CA TRP A 361 -1.50 39.67 12.42
C TRP A 361 -2.00 40.91 11.67
N THR A 362 -2.24 40.80 10.36
CA THR A 362 -2.76 41.92 9.56
C THR A 362 -4.14 42.39 10.02
N GLN A 363 -5.04 41.45 10.32
CA GLN A 363 -6.37 41.78 10.85
C GLN A 363 -6.28 42.41 12.24
N VAL A 364 -5.38 41.91 13.09
CA VAL A 364 -5.16 42.45 14.44
C VAL A 364 -4.62 43.89 14.39
N VAL A 365 -3.64 44.17 13.52
CA VAL A 365 -3.12 45.54 13.32
C VAL A 365 -4.22 46.46 12.79
N GLU A 366 -5.04 45.99 11.86
CA GLU A 366 -6.17 46.79 11.35
C GLU A 366 -7.20 47.09 12.45
N MET A 367 -7.54 46.12 13.29
CA MET A 367 -8.42 46.30 14.44
C MET A 367 -7.82 47.28 15.47
N LEU A 368 -6.51 47.19 15.74
CA LEU A 368 -5.79 48.13 16.60
C LEU A 368 -5.87 49.56 16.06
N HIS A 369 -5.56 49.77 14.77
CA HIS A 369 -5.61 51.09 14.14
C HIS A 369 -7.03 51.68 14.06
N ARG A 370 -8.05 50.83 14.01
CA ARG A 370 -9.47 51.22 14.01
C ARG A 370 -10.06 51.36 15.41
N GLY A 371 -9.24 51.22 16.46
CA GLY A 371 -9.68 51.33 17.86
C GLY A 371 -10.64 50.22 18.30
N GLN A 372 -10.66 49.09 17.59
CA GLN A 372 -11.42 47.89 17.97
C GLN A 372 -10.64 46.99 18.93
N LEU A 373 -9.32 47.17 19.01
CA LEU A 373 -8.45 46.55 19.99
C LEU A 373 -7.54 47.59 20.63
N THR A 374 -7.20 47.36 21.89
CA THR A 374 -6.16 48.07 22.64
C THR A 374 -4.82 47.32 22.53
N GLU A 375 -3.70 48.01 22.80
CA GLU A 375 -2.38 47.37 22.82
C GLU A 375 -2.30 46.21 23.84
N SER A 376 -3.02 46.32 24.97
CA SER A 376 -3.11 45.25 25.97
C SER A 376 -3.84 44.01 25.42
N GLU A 377 -4.90 44.21 24.64
CA GLU A 377 -5.61 43.09 24.01
C GLU A 377 -4.77 42.44 22.91
N VAL A 378 -3.98 43.23 22.16
CA VAL A 378 -3.00 42.69 21.20
C VAL A 378 -1.91 41.90 21.92
N TRP A 379 -1.45 42.38 23.09
CA TRP A 379 -0.49 41.67 23.93
C TRP A 379 -1.01 40.30 24.38
N ASP A 380 -2.29 40.25 24.78
CA ASP A 380 -2.95 39.01 25.19
C ASP A 380 -3.19 38.08 23.99
N TRP A 381 -3.54 38.63 22.83
CA TRP A 381 -3.71 37.85 21.60
C TRP A 381 -2.42 37.14 21.18
N PHE A 382 -1.24 37.74 21.38
CA PHE A 382 0.03 37.04 21.13
C PHE A 382 0.25 35.79 21.98
N ARG A 383 -0.46 35.65 23.11
CA ARG A 383 -0.43 34.42 23.92
C ARG A 383 -1.08 33.26 23.16
N VAL A 384 -2.28 33.45 22.61
CA VAL A 384 -3.02 32.38 21.91
C VAL A 384 -2.40 31.93 20.58
N ILE A 385 -1.53 32.76 19.99
CA ILE A 385 -0.75 32.40 18.79
C ILE A 385 0.73 32.13 19.09
N GLU A 386 1.09 31.92 20.36
CA GLU A 386 2.41 31.46 20.78
C GLU A 386 3.59 32.38 20.38
N ILE A 387 3.39 33.70 20.39
CA ILE A 387 4.50 34.65 20.23
C ILE A 387 5.15 34.91 21.60
N PRO A 388 6.46 34.66 21.76
CA PRO A 388 7.15 34.87 23.04
C PRO A 388 7.05 36.32 23.53
N PRO A 389 6.92 36.56 24.85
CA PRO A 389 6.81 37.90 25.43
C PRO A 389 7.90 38.89 24.98
N PHE A 390 9.10 38.39 24.71
CA PHE A 390 10.23 39.19 24.21
C PHE A 390 9.89 40.00 22.93
N TRP A 391 9.06 39.46 22.04
CA TRP A 391 8.73 40.07 20.76
C TRP A 391 7.49 40.95 20.80
N ARG A 392 6.57 40.72 21.74
CA ARG A 392 5.21 41.29 21.72
C ARG A 392 5.20 42.82 21.67
N GLN A 393 5.89 43.48 22.60
CA GLN A 393 5.93 44.96 22.60
C GLN A 393 6.61 45.50 21.34
N LYS A 394 7.65 44.81 20.85
CA LYS A 394 8.37 45.25 19.64
C LYS A 394 7.45 45.21 18.42
N LEU A 395 6.65 44.14 18.28
CA LEU A 395 5.66 43.99 17.21
C LEU A 395 4.53 45.03 17.30
N ILE A 396 4.04 45.32 18.51
CA ILE A 396 3.08 46.41 18.74
C ILE A 396 3.67 47.75 18.29
N ASN A 397 4.90 48.06 18.73
CA ASN A 397 5.53 49.34 18.41
C ASN A 397 5.73 49.54 16.90
N VAL A 398 6.07 48.49 16.15
CA VAL A 398 6.22 48.58 14.68
C VAL A 398 4.92 48.45 13.90
N SER A 399 3.79 48.21 14.56
CA SER A 399 2.48 48.20 13.89
C SER A 399 2.07 49.60 13.43
N TRP A 400 2.48 50.63 14.17
CA TRP A 400 2.18 52.02 13.88
C TRP A 400 2.95 52.53 12.65
N ASN A 401 2.25 53.27 11.80
CA ASN A 401 2.85 53.85 10.60
C ASN A 401 3.86 54.94 10.95
N VAL A 402 5.03 54.88 10.32
CA VAL A 402 6.01 55.97 10.37
C VAL A 402 5.61 57.05 9.34
N PRO A 403 5.63 58.35 9.71
CA PRO A 403 5.29 59.43 8.79
C PRO A 403 6.10 59.40 7.50
N THR A 404 5.47 59.74 6.38
CA THR A 404 6.15 59.71 5.08
C THR A 404 7.22 60.81 4.98
N ARG A 405 8.28 60.58 4.20
CA ARG A 405 9.32 61.61 3.96
C ARG A 405 8.75 62.94 3.47
N VAL A 406 7.67 62.90 2.70
CA VAL A 406 7.03 64.11 2.16
C VAL A 406 6.40 64.92 3.29
N ASP A 407 5.67 64.25 4.19
CA ASP A 407 5.03 64.93 5.31
C ASP A 407 6.05 65.41 6.34
N VAL A 408 7.07 64.60 6.64
CA VAL A 408 8.18 64.98 7.52
C VAL A 408 8.91 66.22 7.00
N ARG A 409 9.16 66.30 5.69
CA ARG A 409 9.76 67.49 5.07
C ARG A 409 8.86 68.72 5.21
N ARG A 410 7.54 68.57 5.02
CA ARG A 410 6.58 69.67 5.22
C ARG A 410 6.57 70.13 6.68
N TRP A 411 6.67 69.21 7.63
CA TRP A 411 6.77 69.55 9.05
C TRP A 411 8.04 70.33 9.37
N TRP A 412 9.17 69.96 8.76
CA TRP A 412 10.42 70.71 8.85
C TRP A 412 10.28 72.12 8.26
N GLU A 413 9.70 72.24 7.06
CA GLU A 413 9.43 73.53 6.40
C GLU A 413 8.53 74.45 7.23
N MET A 414 7.52 73.90 7.88
CA MET A 414 6.62 74.64 8.77
C MET A 414 7.23 74.92 10.15
N GLY A 415 8.43 74.41 10.44
CA GLY A 415 9.06 74.54 11.75
C GLY A 415 8.32 73.81 12.88
N THR A 416 7.47 72.83 12.57
CA THR A 416 6.73 72.06 13.59
C THR A 416 7.55 70.94 14.21
N ILE A 417 8.73 70.64 13.64
CA ILE A 417 9.72 69.71 14.18
C ILE A 417 11.12 70.32 14.11
N ASP A 418 12.02 69.86 14.97
CA ASP A 418 13.43 70.21 14.97
C ASP A 418 14.31 69.14 14.30
N GLU A 419 15.62 69.36 14.24
CA GLU A 419 16.54 68.47 13.52
C GLU A 419 16.66 67.12 14.23
N ALA A 420 16.56 67.12 15.56
CA ALA A 420 16.57 65.91 16.37
C ALA A 420 15.37 65.02 16.01
N ARG A 421 14.16 65.60 15.96
CA ARG A 421 12.94 64.88 15.56
C ARG A 421 12.96 64.48 14.09
N LEU A 422 13.48 65.32 13.20
CA LEU A 422 13.69 64.97 11.78
C LEU A 422 14.56 63.71 11.64
N ARG A 423 15.70 63.70 12.33
CA ARG A 423 16.64 62.57 12.33
C ARG A 423 16.01 61.32 12.94
N GLU A 424 15.26 61.45 14.03
CA GLU A 424 14.55 60.33 14.66
C GLU A 424 13.55 59.66 13.70
N ILE A 425 12.76 60.45 12.96
CA ILE A 425 11.77 59.90 12.03
C ILE A 425 12.46 59.25 10.82
N TYR A 426 13.53 59.85 10.28
CA TYR A 426 14.30 59.22 9.21
C TYR A 426 14.98 57.92 9.64
N LEU A 427 15.47 57.86 10.88
CA LEU A 427 15.95 56.61 11.47
C LEU A 427 14.83 55.56 11.56
N ALA A 428 13.63 55.95 11.99
CA ALA A 428 12.47 55.07 12.07
C ALA A 428 11.99 54.58 10.69
N LEU A 429 12.19 55.37 9.62
CA LEU A 429 11.97 54.95 8.23
C LEU A 429 13.04 53.97 7.71
N GLY A 430 14.10 53.71 8.49
CA GLY A 430 15.18 52.80 8.15
C GLY A 430 16.40 53.46 7.50
N TYR A 431 16.53 54.79 7.51
CA TYR A 431 17.74 55.46 7.06
C TYR A 431 18.79 55.44 8.17
N HIS A 432 20.02 55.01 7.83
CA HIS A 432 21.12 54.86 8.78
C HIS A 432 22.40 55.50 8.24
N ASP A 433 23.36 55.72 9.16
CA ASP A 433 24.70 56.19 8.85
C ASP A 433 24.72 57.39 7.88
N LYS A 434 25.49 57.26 6.79
CA LYS A 434 25.64 58.30 5.79
C LYS A 434 24.33 58.65 5.09
N ASP A 435 23.44 57.68 4.85
CA ASP A 435 22.16 57.95 4.19
C ASP A 435 21.29 58.84 5.09
N LEU A 436 21.29 58.60 6.40
CA LEU A 436 20.58 59.44 7.36
C LEU A 436 21.11 60.87 7.34
N ASP A 437 22.44 61.04 7.37
CA ASP A 437 23.08 62.35 7.30
C ASP A 437 22.74 63.09 5.99
N ASP A 438 22.85 62.39 4.86
CA ASP A 438 22.57 62.93 3.54
C ASP A 438 21.08 63.33 3.41
N TYR A 439 20.14 62.54 3.96
CA TYR A 439 18.72 62.90 3.96
C TYR A 439 18.39 64.10 4.85
N VAL A 440 19.02 64.21 6.02
CA VAL A 440 18.85 65.38 6.90
C VAL A 440 19.36 66.64 6.21
N ILE A 441 20.60 66.62 5.68
CA ILE A 441 21.20 67.75 4.95
C ILE A 441 20.36 68.10 3.73
N TRP A 442 19.94 67.11 2.94
CA TRP A 442 19.09 67.33 1.78
C TRP A 442 17.79 68.03 2.15
N THR A 443 17.12 67.58 3.23
CA THR A 443 15.84 68.16 3.67
C THR A 443 16.01 69.61 4.08
N LYS A 444 17.05 69.90 4.88
CA LYS A 444 17.41 71.25 5.34
C LYS A 444 17.63 72.20 4.16
N ILE A 445 18.49 71.81 3.23
CA ILE A 445 18.84 72.61 2.06
C ILE A 445 17.65 72.75 1.13
N TYR A 446 16.99 71.65 0.76
CA TYR A 446 15.90 71.64 -0.21
C TYR A 446 14.77 72.60 0.19
N VAL A 447 14.46 72.67 1.48
CA VAL A 447 13.41 73.52 2.04
C VAL A 447 13.86 74.99 2.12
N ALA A 448 15.07 75.27 2.62
CA ALA A 448 15.53 76.65 2.79
C ALA A 448 15.92 77.33 1.45
N PHE A 449 16.37 76.54 0.48
CA PHE A 449 16.98 77.06 -0.74
C PHE A 449 16.09 77.99 -1.58
N PRO A 450 14.80 77.67 -1.86
CA PRO A 450 13.94 78.57 -2.61
C PRO A 450 13.74 79.94 -1.94
N ASP A 451 13.55 79.95 -0.62
CA ASP A 451 13.37 81.19 0.15
C ASP A 451 14.66 82.01 0.20
N LEU A 452 15.81 81.37 0.48
CA LEU A 452 17.12 82.00 0.44
C LEU A 452 17.37 82.74 -0.88
N ILE A 453 17.12 82.07 -2.00
CA ILE A 453 17.29 82.68 -3.32
C ILE A 453 16.27 83.79 -3.58
N ALA A 454 15.04 83.67 -3.07
CA ALA A 454 14.04 84.73 -3.20
C ALA A 454 14.43 85.97 -2.39
N ARG A 455 14.82 85.80 -1.12
CA ARG A 455 15.32 86.88 -0.23
C ARG A 455 16.53 87.58 -0.85
N PHE A 456 17.47 86.81 -1.41
CA PHE A 456 18.63 87.36 -2.11
C PHE A 456 18.22 88.17 -3.36
N LYS A 457 17.37 87.62 -4.22
CA LYS A 457 16.89 88.32 -5.44
C LYS A 457 16.12 89.60 -5.14
N ASN A 458 15.45 89.66 -3.99
CA ASN A 458 14.76 90.85 -3.51
C ASN A 458 15.69 91.85 -2.78
N GLY A 459 16.98 91.54 -2.65
CA GLY A 459 17.97 92.37 -1.98
C GLY A 459 17.84 92.40 -0.45
N TRP A 460 17.13 91.43 0.16
CA TRP A 460 16.93 91.37 1.62
C TRP A 460 18.11 90.74 2.36
N ILE A 461 18.92 89.95 1.66
CA ILE A 461 20.15 89.35 2.16
C ILE A 461 21.25 89.50 1.12
N THR A 462 22.50 89.49 1.57
CA THR A 462 23.69 89.57 0.73
C THR A 462 24.10 88.19 0.22
N GLU A 463 25.03 88.16 -0.73
CA GLU A 463 25.61 86.90 -1.22
C GLU A 463 26.42 86.17 -0.13
N ASP A 464 27.05 86.91 0.79
CA ASP A 464 27.73 86.32 1.96
C ASP A 464 26.75 85.73 2.98
N ASP A 465 25.57 86.33 3.15
CA ASP A 465 24.50 85.76 3.99
C ASP A 465 24.01 84.44 3.40
N VAL A 466 23.82 84.36 2.07
CA VAL A 466 23.44 83.11 1.38
C VAL A 466 24.51 82.03 1.58
N ARG A 467 25.79 82.37 1.41
CA ARG A 467 26.90 81.42 1.67
C ARG A 467 26.89 80.92 3.11
N SER A 468 26.75 81.83 4.07
CA SER A 468 26.78 81.52 5.50
C SER A 468 25.62 80.60 5.91
N GLU A 469 24.40 80.91 5.45
CA GLU A 469 23.21 80.10 5.73
C GLU A 469 23.34 78.70 5.09
N LEU A 470 23.75 78.61 3.81
CA LEU A 470 23.95 77.31 3.14
C LEU A 470 25.04 76.45 3.80
N ALA A 471 26.15 77.05 4.24
CA ALA A 471 27.20 76.36 4.97
C ALA A 471 26.70 75.83 6.31
N THR A 472 25.89 76.63 7.03
CA THR A 472 25.28 76.22 8.31
C THR A 472 24.27 75.08 8.13
N LEU A 473 23.58 75.03 6.99
CA LEU A 473 22.70 73.90 6.64
C LEU A 473 23.47 72.62 6.27
N GLY A 474 24.80 72.69 6.12
CA GLY A 474 25.68 71.55 5.85
C GLY A 474 26.03 71.36 4.38
N MET A 475 25.78 72.35 3.51
CA MET A 475 26.22 72.27 2.12
C MET A 475 27.75 72.35 2.04
N PRO A 476 28.44 71.46 1.31
CA PRO A 476 29.88 71.55 1.11
C PRO A 476 30.27 72.86 0.44
N SER A 477 31.38 73.46 0.86
CA SER A 477 31.86 74.77 0.36
C SER A 477 32.00 74.82 -1.16
N GLU A 478 32.55 73.76 -1.77
CA GLU A 478 32.67 73.65 -3.24
C GLU A 478 31.31 73.72 -3.94
N ARG A 479 30.29 73.08 -3.37
CA ARG A 479 28.93 73.08 -3.92
C ARG A 479 28.24 74.43 -3.74
N ILE A 480 28.51 75.12 -2.64
CA ILE A 480 27.99 76.48 -2.40
C ILE A 480 28.46 77.39 -3.53
N GLU A 481 29.76 77.40 -3.86
CA GLU A 481 30.28 78.26 -4.93
C GLU A 481 29.67 77.94 -6.30
N GLU A 482 29.50 76.66 -6.63
CA GLU A 482 28.83 76.25 -7.88
C GLU A 482 27.37 76.74 -7.93
N VAL A 483 26.65 76.66 -6.80
CA VAL A 483 25.28 77.15 -6.69
C VAL A 483 25.22 78.67 -6.84
N MET A 484 26.17 79.40 -6.24
CA MET A 484 26.25 80.86 -6.40
C MET A 484 26.49 81.23 -7.86
N GLN A 485 27.45 80.60 -8.54
CA GLN A 485 27.74 80.86 -9.95
C GLN A 485 26.54 80.60 -10.87
N THR A 486 25.74 79.57 -10.58
CA THR A 486 24.63 79.16 -11.45
C THR A 486 23.32 79.89 -11.16
N LYS A 487 23.13 80.43 -9.95
CA LYS A 487 21.85 80.98 -9.49
C LYS A 487 21.90 82.49 -9.24
N VAL A 488 23.09 83.05 -9.01
CA VAL A 488 23.34 84.48 -8.89
C VAL A 488 23.89 84.98 -10.22
N LYS A 489 23.17 85.89 -10.89
CA LYS A 489 23.69 86.52 -12.11
C LYS A 489 24.78 87.54 -11.70
N PRO A 490 25.91 87.61 -12.41
CA PRO A 490 26.88 88.68 -12.17
C PRO A 490 26.18 90.03 -12.35
N GLU A 491 26.28 90.90 -11.35
CA GLU A 491 25.83 92.29 -11.44
C GLU A 491 26.45 92.90 -12.70
N LYS A 492 25.63 93.19 -13.71
CA LYS A 492 26.05 94.10 -14.77
C LYS A 492 26.05 95.50 -14.15
N PRO A 493 27.13 96.29 -14.29
CA PRO A 493 27.12 97.68 -13.85
C PRO A 493 25.98 98.41 -14.57
N ALA A 494 25.28 99.28 -13.84
CA ALA A 494 24.20 100.10 -14.35
C ALA A 494 24.64 100.87 -15.61
N GLN A 495 24.36 100.30 -16.79
CA GLN A 495 24.41 101.03 -18.04
C GLN A 495 23.15 101.88 -18.15
N VAL A 496 23.37 103.17 -18.33
CA VAL A 496 22.39 104.21 -18.66
C VAL A 496 21.36 103.66 -19.64
N GLU A 497 20.08 103.84 -19.33
CA GLU A 497 18.95 103.53 -20.21
C GLU A 497 19.16 104.22 -21.57
N GLU A 498 19.65 103.50 -22.56
CA GLU A 498 19.36 103.82 -23.96
C GLU A 498 17.93 103.36 -24.23
N ASP A 499 17.11 104.32 -24.65
CA ASP A 499 15.70 104.22 -25.03
C ASP A 499 15.24 102.81 -25.40
N ARG A 500 14.43 102.20 -24.52
CA ARG A 500 13.72 100.96 -24.84
C ARG A 500 12.78 101.25 -26.01
N LYS A 501 13.18 100.82 -27.21
CA LYS A 501 12.25 100.69 -28.35
C LYS A 501 11.06 99.84 -27.90
N ALA A 502 9.84 100.32 -28.17
CA ALA A 502 8.62 99.62 -27.80
C ALA A 502 8.65 98.18 -28.34
N THR A 503 8.37 97.22 -27.48
CA THR A 503 8.23 95.83 -27.86
C THR A 503 7.03 95.65 -28.77
N ALA A 504 7.01 94.60 -29.61
CA ALA A 504 5.88 94.30 -30.49
C ALA A 504 4.53 94.28 -29.72
N THR A 505 4.53 93.80 -28.48
CA THR A 505 3.34 93.80 -27.61
C THR A 505 2.91 95.19 -27.17
N GLU A 506 3.85 96.10 -26.92
CA GLU A 506 3.54 97.48 -26.56
C GLU A 506 2.98 98.24 -27.76
N ILE A 507 3.52 98.02 -28.96
CA ILE A 507 2.98 98.57 -30.22
C ILE A 507 1.55 98.07 -30.44
N MET A 508 1.32 96.75 -30.36
CA MET A 508 -0.03 96.20 -30.51
C MET A 508 -1.01 96.73 -29.44
N LYS A 509 -0.57 96.94 -28.20
CA LYS A 509 -1.38 97.61 -27.16
C LYS A 509 -1.63 99.08 -27.47
N GLY A 510 -0.67 99.76 -28.09
CA GLY A 510 -0.79 101.14 -28.56
C GLY A 510 -1.93 101.26 -29.57
N VAL A 511 -1.95 100.38 -30.58
CA VAL A 511 -3.06 100.30 -31.54
C VAL A 511 -4.37 99.95 -30.85
N LYS A 512 -4.39 99.01 -29.88
CA LYS A 512 -5.62 98.65 -29.12
C LYS A 512 -6.25 99.82 -28.40
N LYS A 513 -5.40 100.71 -27.88
CA LYS A 513 -5.81 101.86 -27.09
C LYS A 513 -6.03 103.09 -27.98
N GLU A 514 -6.01 102.92 -29.30
CA GLU A 514 -6.15 103.99 -30.31
C GLU A 514 -5.09 105.11 -30.14
N LEU A 515 -3.95 104.78 -29.53
CA LEU A 515 -2.85 105.73 -29.32
C LEU A 515 -1.98 105.90 -30.57
N ILE A 516 -1.99 104.89 -31.44
CA ILE A 516 -1.41 104.88 -32.77
C ILE A 516 -2.41 104.18 -33.70
N SER A 517 -2.44 104.57 -34.96
CA SER A 517 -3.30 103.98 -35.98
C SER A 517 -2.86 102.56 -36.35
N TRP A 518 -3.74 101.85 -37.05
CA TRP A 518 -3.45 100.50 -37.51
C TRP A 518 -2.22 100.46 -38.43
N ASP A 519 -2.13 101.39 -39.37
CA ASP A 519 -1.02 101.50 -40.32
C ASP A 519 0.29 101.88 -39.64
N GLU A 520 0.26 102.80 -38.66
CA GLU A 520 1.43 103.13 -37.82
C GLU A 520 1.85 101.92 -36.98
N GLY A 521 0.91 101.11 -36.50
CA GLY A 521 1.20 99.85 -35.84
C GLY A 521 1.91 98.84 -36.75
N ILE A 522 1.49 98.73 -38.01
CA ILE A 522 2.15 97.87 -39.01
C ILE A 522 3.57 98.38 -39.28
N GLU A 523 3.74 99.68 -39.47
CA GLU A 523 5.05 100.31 -39.71
C GLU A 523 6.01 100.10 -38.53
N MET A 524 5.56 100.37 -37.30
CA MET A 524 6.38 100.19 -36.10
C MET A 524 6.73 98.72 -35.83
N LEU A 525 5.87 97.77 -36.20
CA LEU A 525 6.22 96.36 -36.21
C LEU A 525 7.20 96.03 -37.34
N GLY A 526 7.09 96.71 -38.48
CA GLY A 526 8.07 96.69 -39.57
C GLY A 526 9.48 97.07 -39.12
N ASP A 527 9.61 98.13 -38.33
CA ASP A 527 10.89 98.57 -37.75
C ASP A 527 11.52 97.53 -36.79
N LEU A 528 10.71 96.62 -36.25
CA LEU A 528 11.17 95.47 -35.46
C LEU A 528 11.55 94.26 -36.34
N GLY A 529 11.47 94.39 -37.66
CA GLY A 529 11.84 93.36 -38.64
C GLY A 529 10.71 92.42 -39.05
N TYR A 530 9.45 92.74 -38.76
CA TYR A 530 8.31 91.97 -39.26
C TYR A 530 7.90 92.46 -40.66
N ASP A 531 7.67 91.57 -41.62
CA ASP A 531 7.05 91.99 -42.88
C ASP A 531 5.59 92.44 -42.67
N ALA A 532 5.04 93.17 -43.65
CA ALA A 532 3.72 93.79 -43.54
C ALA A 532 2.61 92.77 -43.25
N GLU A 533 2.65 91.59 -43.91
CA GLU A 533 1.66 90.53 -43.69
C GLU A 533 1.78 89.92 -42.27
N THR A 534 2.99 89.82 -41.74
CA THR A 534 3.26 89.36 -40.37
C THR A 534 2.80 90.36 -39.32
N ALA A 535 3.08 91.65 -39.54
CA ALA A 535 2.66 92.72 -38.66
C ALA A 535 1.12 92.83 -38.60
N GLU A 536 0.47 92.76 -39.75
CA GLU A 536 -0.98 92.77 -39.87
C GLU A 536 -1.63 91.54 -39.22
N PHE A 537 -1.07 90.34 -39.42
CA PHE A 537 -1.52 89.13 -38.73
C PHE A 537 -1.43 89.29 -37.21
N LYS A 538 -0.30 89.82 -36.69
CA LYS A 538 -0.10 90.04 -35.26
C LYS A 538 -1.12 91.02 -34.68
N LEU A 539 -1.39 92.13 -35.36
CA LEU A 539 -2.38 93.11 -34.93
C LEU A 539 -3.79 92.52 -34.93
N ASN A 540 -4.20 91.82 -36.00
CA ASN A 540 -5.51 91.16 -36.08
C ASN A 540 -5.73 90.15 -34.95
N VAL A 541 -4.73 89.31 -34.67
CA VAL A 541 -4.82 88.32 -33.59
C VAL A 541 -4.83 88.97 -32.21
N TYR A 542 -4.08 90.06 -32.00
CA TYR A 542 -4.00 90.72 -30.70
C TYR A 542 -5.21 91.61 -30.39
N LEU A 543 -5.80 92.22 -31.42
CA LEU A 543 -6.81 93.28 -31.29
C LEU A 543 -8.23 92.78 -31.44
N GLY A 544 -8.48 91.73 -32.23
CA GLY A 544 -9.73 90.96 -32.23
C GLY A 544 -11.04 91.72 -32.47
N VAL A 545 -11.03 92.98 -32.93
CA VAL A 545 -12.26 93.78 -33.14
C VAL A 545 -12.19 94.70 -34.38
N SER A 546 -11.49 94.29 -35.44
CA SER A 546 -11.55 94.97 -36.76
C SER A 546 -12.32 94.13 -37.79
N GLU A 547 -12.92 94.79 -38.79
CA GLU A 547 -13.52 94.15 -39.97
C GLU A 547 -12.46 93.25 -40.65
N GLY A 548 -12.61 91.93 -40.55
CA GLY A 548 -11.63 90.93 -41.03
C GLY A 548 -10.90 90.13 -39.95
N SER A 549 -11.14 90.41 -38.66
CA SER A 549 -10.71 89.55 -37.55
C SER A 549 -11.47 88.21 -37.57
N PRO A 550 -10.81 87.07 -37.26
CA PRO A 550 -11.46 85.77 -37.35
C PRO A 550 -12.45 85.57 -36.20
N GLU A 551 -13.73 85.40 -36.52
CA GLU A 551 -14.79 85.16 -35.54
C GLU A 551 -14.89 83.68 -35.14
N THR A 552 -14.37 82.79 -35.99
CA THR A 552 -14.36 81.35 -35.75
C THR A 552 -12.97 80.75 -35.78
N TYR A 553 -12.82 79.59 -35.12
CA TYR A 553 -11.57 78.83 -35.19
C TYR A 553 -11.16 78.46 -36.62
N SER A 554 -12.13 78.19 -37.52
CA SER A 554 -11.83 77.88 -38.91
C SER A 554 -11.24 79.07 -39.64
N GLU A 555 -11.76 80.28 -39.44
CA GLU A 555 -11.20 81.51 -40.02
C GLU A 555 -9.82 81.81 -39.45
N PHE A 556 -9.65 81.69 -38.13
CA PHE A 556 -8.35 81.84 -37.49
C PHE A 556 -7.34 80.85 -38.07
N LYS A 557 -7.76 79.59 -38.25
CA LYS A 557 -6.92 78.57 -38.86
C LYS A 557 -6.62 78.91 -40.32
N GLN A 558 -7.58 79.37 -41.11
CA GLN A 558 -7.37 79.80 -42.49
C GLN A 558 -6.35 80.95 -42.58
N MET A 559 -6.46 81.96 -41.71
CA MET A 559 -5.48 83.04 -41.61
C MET A 559 -4.09 82.52 -41.26
N THR A 560 -3.96 81.58 -40.31
CA THR A 560 -2.64 80.99 -40.00
C THR A 560 -2.05 80.23 -41.19
N GLN A 561 -2.88 79.65 -42.06
CA GLN A 561 -2.39 78.97 -43.28
C GLN A 561 -1.97 79.99 -44.34
N LEU A 562 -2.72 81.09 -44.50
CA LEU A 562 -2.32 82.19 -45.39
C LEU A 562 -0.99 82.79 -44.93
N TYR A 563 -0.84 83.04 -43.62
CA TYR A 563 0.42 83.48 -43.03
C TYR A 563 1.57 82.51 -43.32
N ARG A 564 1.36 81.21 -43.11
CA ARG A 564 2.39 80.19 -43.46
C ARG A 564 2.81 80.27 -44.92
N LYS A 565 1.84 80.43 -45.83
CA LYS A 565 2.11 80.58 -47.27
C LYS A 565 2.94 81.83 -47.55
N ALA A 566 2.64 82.94 -46.88
CA ALA A 566 3.35 84.21 -47.02
C ALA A 566 4.82 84.12 -46.63
N VAL A 567 5.11 83.46 -45.50
CA VAL A 567 6.48 83.24 -45.02
C VAL A 567 7.18 82.03 -45.67
N GLY A 568 6.67 81.57 -46.83
CA GLY A 568 7.27 80.50 -47.63
C GLY A 568 7.15 79.08 -47.06
N GLN A 569 6.29 78.88 -46.06
CA GLN A 569 6.04 77.57 -45.43
C GLN A 569 4.87 76.84 -46.10
N GLU A 570 4.88 75.51 -46.02
CA GLU A 570 3.79 74.68 -46.55
C GLU A 570 2.46 74.99 -45.83
N ALA A 571 1.45 75.40 -46.62
CA ALA A 571 0.14 75.80 -46.14
C ALA A 571 -0.96 74.88 -46.69
N LYS A 572 -1.84 74.38 -45.82
CA LYS A 572 -2.97 73.52 -46.17
C LYS A 572 -4.28 74.23 -45.83
N SER A 573 -4.83 74.97 -46.79
CA SER A 573 -6.06 75.74 -46.63
C SER A 573 -7.26 74.86 -46.27
N LEU A 574 -8.22 75.45 -45.54
CA LEU A 574 -9.50 74.79 -45.26
C LEU A 574 -10.45 74.98 -46.45
N PRO A 575 -11.28 73.96 -46.76
CA PRO A 575 -12.35 74.09 -47.75
C PRO A 575 -13.34 75.19 -47.34
N PRO A 576 -13.85 76.00 -48.28
CA PRO A 576 -14.83 77.06 -47.99
C PRO A 576 -16.05 76.55 -47.22
N GLU A 577 -16.58 75.39 -47.61
CA GLU A 577 -17.73 74.73 -46.97
C GLU A 577 -17.51 74.45 -45.46
N LEU A 578 -16.27 74.16 -45.07
CA LEU A 578 -15.91 73.90 -43.67
C LEU A 578 -15.79 75.18 -42.85
N ILE A 579 -15.37 76.28 -43.49
CA ILE A 579 -15.33 77.61 -42.87
C ILE A 579 -16.77 78.11 -42.66
N GLU A 580 -17.60 78.04 -43.70
CA GLU A 580 -19.01 78.41 -43.65
C GLU A 580 -19.79 77.61 -42.60
N ALA A 581 -19.57 76.29 -42.50
CA ALA A 581 -20.23 75.48 -41.48
C ALA A 581 -19.80 75.85 -40.05
N ASN A 582 -18.56 76.32 -39.84
CA ASN A 582 -18.11 76.80 -38.54
C ASN A 582 -18.74 78.16 -38.21
N MET A 583 -18.82 79.07 -39.18
CA MET A 583 -19.56 80.34 -39.04
C MET A 583 -21.02 80.10 -38.69
N ALA A 584 -21.71 79.22 -39.42
CA ALA A 584 -23.11 78.89 -39.13
C ALA A 584 -23.30 78.33 -37.71
N LEU A 585 -22.37 77.51 -37.23
CA LEU A 585 -22.37 77.02 -35.86
C LEU A 585 -22.14 78.15 -34.84
N ALA A 586 -21.18 79.05 -35.10
CA ALA A 586 -20.90 80.18 -34.22
C ALA A 586 -22.10 81.12 -34.14
N GLN A 587 -22.74 81.43 -35.27
CA GLN A 587 -23.96 82.25 -35.34
C GLN A 587 -25.14 81.58 -34.63
N ALA A 588 -25.37 80.28 -34.85
CA ALA A 588 -26.44 79.55 -34.16
C ALA A 588 -26.24 79.56 -32.63
N LYS A 589 -25.00 79.44 -32.16
CA LYS A 589 -24.66 79.52 -30.74
C LYS A 589 -24.85 80.92 -30.18
N ALA A 590 -24.35 81.94 -30.88
CA ALA A 590 -24.52 83.32 -30.46
C ALA A 590 -26.00 83.70 -30.36
N GLU A 591 -26.82 83.27 -31.33
CA GLU A 591 -28.26 83.48 -31.30
C GLU A 591 -28.95 82.69 -30.18
N PHE A 592 -28.57 81.43 -29.95
CA PHE A 592 -29.05 80.65 -28.81
C PHE A 592 -28.73 81.34 -27.47
N ASP A 593 -27.49 81.79 -27.29
CA ASP A 593 -27.04 82.46 -26.08
C ASP A 593 -27.72 83.83 -25.89
N ARG A 594 -27.94 84.59 -26.98
CA ARG A 594 -28.71 85.84 -26.96
C ARG A 594 -30.15 85.59 -26.49
N VAL A 595 -30.84 84.65 -27.11
CA VAL A 595 -32.25 84.32 -26.80
C VAL A 595 -32.38 83.73 -25.39
N LYS A 596 -31.40 82.96 -24.94
CA LYS A 596 -31.30 82.46 -23.56
C LYS A 596 -31.06 83.60 -22.56
N GLY A 597 -30.18 84.54 -22.89
CA GLY A 597 -29.89 85.73 -22.09
C GLY A 597 -31.08 86.68 -21.93
N GLU A 598 -31.99 86.69 -22.90
CA GLU A 598 -33.27 87.42 -22.86
C GLU A 598 -34.35 86.74 -21.97
N GLY A 599 -34.00 85.65 -21.27
CA GLY A 599 -34.86 85.02 -20.27
C GLY A 599 -35.97 84.15 -20.84
N MET A 600 -35.82 83.67 -22.08
CA MET A 600 -36.82 82.83 -22.74
C MET A 600 -36.99 81.47 -22.02
N LYS A 601 -38.24 81.03 -21.83
CA LYS A 601 -38.54 79.76 -21.15
C LYS A 601 -37.96 78.56 -21.91
N GLU A 602 -37.50 77.57 -21.16
CA GLU A 602 -36.71 76.42 -21.65
C GLU A 602 -37.37 75.63 -22.79
N GLU A 603 -38.69 75.48 -22.76
CA GLU A 603 -39.49 74.82 -23.82
C GLU A 603 -39.40 75.55 -25.17
N LYS A 604 -39.21 76.88 -25.16
CA LYS A 604 -39.08 77.71 -26.36
C LYS A 604 -37.63 77.84 -26.84
N LEU A 605 -36.66 77.44 -26.03
CA LEU A 605 -35.25 77.37 -26.43
C LEU A 605 -34.93 76.13 -27.26
N VAL A 606 -35.78 75.11 -27.22
CA VAL A 606 -35.60 73.83 -27.92
C VAL A 606 -35.29 73.99 -29.43
N PRO A 607 -35.98 74.84 -30.22
CA PRO A 607 -35.67 75.01 -31.63
C PRO A 607 -34.28 75.64 -31.87
N TYR A 608 -33.85 76.55 -31.01
CA TYR A 608 -32.54 77.20 -31.12
C TYR A 608 -31.40 76.26 -30.71
N GLN A 609 -31.62 75.45 -29.66
CA GLN A 609 -30.68 74.39 -29.29
C GLN A 609 -30.54 73.37 -30.42
N LYS A 610 -31.67 72.99 -31.05
CA LYS A 610 -31.65 72.10 -32.21
C LYS A 610 -30.86 72.70 -33.39
N ALA A 611 -31.03 73.99 -33.67
CA ALA A 611 -30.26 74.66 -34.73
C ALA A 611 -28.74 74.64 -34.44
N VAL A 612 -28.34 74.82 -33.17
CA VAL A 612 -26.94 74.66 -32.73
C VAL A 612 -26.46 73.22 -32.96
N ASP A 613 -27.26 72.24 -32.58
CA ASP A 613 -26.88 70.82 -32.68
C ASP A 613 -26.76 70.36 -34.14
N ASP A 614 -27.69 70.79 -35.01
CA ASP A 614 -27.67 70.51 -36.45
C ASP A 614 -26.46 71.17 -37.13
N ALA A 615 -26.18 72.45 -36.82
CA ALA A 615 -24.99 73.15 -37.32
C ALA A 615 -23.69 72.49 -36.81
N ALA A 616 -23.67 72.07 -35.54
CA ALA A 616 -22.52 71.39 -34.93
C ALA A 616 -22.27 70.03 -35.59
N TYR A 617 -23.33 69.29 -35.90
CA TYR A 617 -23.24 68.04 -36.62
C TYR A 617 -22.67 68.24 -38.02
N ARG A 618 -23.18 69.22 -38.78
CA ARG A 618 -22.69 69.52 -40.13
C ARG A 618 -21.21 69.93 -40.13
N TYR A 619 -20.82 70.82 -39.22
CA TYR A 619 -19.42 71.23 -39.07
C TYR A 619 -18.51 70.04 -38.74
N ARG A 620 -18.91 69.17 -37.80
CA ARG A 620 -18.12 67.97 -37.44
C ARG A 620 -17.93 67.02 -38.61
N GLN A 621 -18.97 66.78 -39.40
CA GLN A 621 -18.88 65.90 -40.58
C GLN A 621 -17.88 66.42 -41.61
N LEU A 622 -17.94 67.72 -41.94
CA LEU A 622 -17.00 68.35 -42.87
C LEU A 622 -15.58 68.37 -42.31
N LEU A 623 -15.42 68.57 -40.99
CA LEU A 623 -14.12 68.58 -40.33
C LEU A 623 -13.45 67.21 -40.37
N ILE A 624 -14.21 66.13 -40.16
CA ILE A 624 -13.72 64.75 -40.26
C ILE A 624 -13.28 64.46 -41.69
N LYS A 625 -14.14 64.75 -42.68
CA LYS A 625 -13.83 64.54 -44.11
C LYS A 625 -12.55 65.27 -44.53
N TRP A 626 -12.35 66.51 -44.09
CA TRP A 626 -11.12 67.25 -44.38
C TRP A 626 -9.88 66.67 -43.68
N LYS A 627 -10.02 66.16 -42.45
CA LYS A 627 -8.93 65.46 -41.75
C LYS A 627 -8.55 64.14 -42.43
N GLU A 628 -9.51 63.44 -43.03
CA GLU A 628 -9.25 62.20 -43.79
C GLU A 628 -8.51 62.48 -45.10
N THR A 629 -8.77 63.60 -45.76
CA THR A 629 -7.97 64.05 -46.93
C THR A 629 -6.54 64.52 -46.60
N LYS A 630 -6.13 64.46 -45.33
CA LYS A 630 -4.78 64.84 -44.85
C LYS A 630 -3.86 63.67 -44.52
N GLN A 631 -4.35 62.42 -44.58
CA GLN A 631 -3.51 61.23 -44.76
C GLN A 631 -3.21 61.08 -46.25
#